data_AF-A0A1V5QK60-F1
#
_entry.id   AF-A0A1V5QK60-F1
#
_cell.length_a   1.000
_cell.length_b   1.000
_cell.length_c   1.000
_cell.angle_alpha   90.00
_cell.angle_beta   90.00
_cell.angle_gamma   90.00
#
_symmetry.space_group_name_H-M   'P 1'
#
loop_
_entity.id
_entity.type
_entity.pdbx_description
1 polymer ?
#
loop_
_entity_poly.entity_id
_entity_poly.type
_entity_poly.pdbx_seq_one_letter_code
_entity_poly.pdbx_strand_id
1 'polypeptide(L)' 'MDIEQIRGARREMEGSIRAAVFEAMTAFHAKTGMCPHSIDIWLVDVTTIDAREKQFAVGEVRADVPL' A
#
# COMPACT_ATOMS: atom_id res chain seq x y z
N MET A 1 4.23 -19.43 13.89
CA MET A 1 5.17 -18.89 12.90
C MET A 1 6.31 -18.23 13.66
N ASP A 2 7.57 -18.46 13.26
CA ASP A 2 8.72 -17.84 13.92
C ASP A 2 8.69 -16.32 13.70
N ILE A 3 8.98 -15.54 14.74
CA ILE A 3 8.95 -14.07 14.71
C ILE A 3 9.85 -13.50 13.62
N GLU A 4 10.98 -14.16 13.33
CA GLU A 4 11.89 -13.75 12.26
C GLU A 4 11.30 -14.01 10.87
N GLN A 5 10.51 -15.08 10.69
CA GLN A 5 9.79 -15.33 9.44
C GLN A 5 8.71 -14.26 9.19
N ILE A 6 7.98 -13.85 10.23
CA ILE A 6 6.98 -12.77 10.12
C ILE A 6 7.65 -11.46 9.72
N ARG A 7 8.80 -11.15 10.35
CA ARG A 7 9.59 -9.94 10.03
C ARG A 7 10.13 -9.97 8.60
N GLY A 8 10.59 -11.13 8.13
CA GLY A 8 11.02 -11.33 6.75
C GLY A 8 9.89 -11.05 5.76
N ALA A 9 8.76 -11.75 5.90
CA ALA A 9 7.59 -11.59 5.05
C ALA A 9 7.06 -10.15 5.04
N ARG A 10 7.08 -9.47 6.19
CA ARG A 10 6.72 -8.06 6.29
C ARG A 10 7.62 -7.18 5.43
N ARG A 11 8.95 -7.37 5.49
CA ARG A 11 9.90 -6.56 4.70
C ARG A 11 9.72 -6.79 3.20
N GLU A 12 9.47 -8.03 2.80
CA GLU A 12 9.18 -8.38 1.41
C GLU A 12 7.93 -7.66 0.92
N MET A 13 6.84 -7.71 1.70
CA MET A 13 5.61 -6.99 1.40
C MET A 13 5.81 -5.46 1.31
N GLU A 14 6.52 -4.86 2.26
CA GLU A 14 6.85 -3.42 2.24
C GLU A 14 7.68 -3.05 0.99
N GLY A 15 8.59 -3.93 0.56
CA GLY A 15 9.36 -3.78 -0.68
C GLY A 15 8.47 -3.78 -1.93
N SER A 16 7.54 -4.74 -2.02
CA SER A 16 6.59 -4.82 -3.14
C SER A 16 5.67 -3.60 -3.21
N ILE A 17 5.15 -3.12 -2.07
CA ILE A 17 4.32 -1.91 -2.02
C ILE A 17 5.12 -0.70 -2.51
N ARG A 18 6.37 -0.55 -2.03
CA ARG A 18 7.24 0.55 -2.45
C ARG A 18 7.51 0.54 -3.96
N ALA A 19 7.75 -0.63 -4.54
CA ALA A 19 7.98 -0.76 -5.98
C ALA A 19 6.74 -0.34 -6.79
N ALA A 20 5.56 -0.81 -6.42
CA ALA A 20 4.30 -0.46 -7.09
C ALA A 20 3.99 1.04 -6.99
N VAL A 21 4.21 1.64 -5.81
CA VAL A 21 4.04 3.09 -5.61
C VAL A 21 5.01 3.88 -6.51
N PHE A 22 6.27 3.46 -6.58
CA PHE A 22 7.27 4.14 -7.42
C PHE A 22 6.94 4.07 -8.92
N GLU A 23 6.45 2.92 -9.37
CA GLU A 23 5.97 2.74 -10.75
C GLU A 23 4.80 3.69 -11.05
N ALA A 24 3.80 3.75 -10.16
CA ALA A 24 2.65 4.63 -10.31
C ALA A 24 3.06 6.12 -10.33
N MET A 25 3.97 6.53 -9.46
CA MET A 25 4.50 7.91 -9.43
C MET A 25 5.26 8.25 -10.71
N THR A 26 6.09 7.33 -11.20
CA THR A 26 6.86 7.52 -12.44
C THR A 26 5.92 7.66 -13.64
N ALA A 27 4.90 6.80 -13.74
CA ALA A 27 3.91 6.86 -14.81
C ALA A 27 3.07 8.14 -14.76
N PHE A 28 2.72 8.62 -13.56
CA PHE A 28 2.04 9.90 -13.37
C PHE A 28 2.93 11.07 -13.81
N HIS A 29 4.17 11.12 -13.33
CA HIS A 29 5.12 12.18 -13.67
C HIS A 29 5.41 12.25 -15.16
N ALA A 30 5.59 11.10 -15.82
CA ALA A 30 5.81 11.06 -17.27
C ALA A 30 4.64 11.67 -18.07
N LYS A 31 3.41 11.64 -17.54
CA LYS A 31 2.22 12.19 -18.20
C LYS A 31 1.99 13.67 -17.87
N THR A 32 2.27 14.09 -16.64
CA THR A 32 1.84 15.40 -16.12
C THR A 32 3.00 16.37 -15.88
N GLY A 33 4.24 15.87 -15.80
CA GLY A 33 5.40 16.63 -15.34
C GLY A 33 5.40 16.92 -13.83
N MET A 34 4.38 16.47 -13.09
CA MET A 34 4.21 16.73 -11.66
C MET A 34 4.53 15.49 -10.83
N CYS A 35 4.84 15.70 -9.55
CA CYS A 35 4.99 14.63 -8.57
C CYS A 35 3.95 14.81 -7.47
N PRO A 36 3.28 13.74 -7.01
CA PRO A 36 2.44 13.82 -5.82
C PRO A 36 3.25 14.22 -4.59
N HIS A 37 2.64 14.97 -3.67
CA HIS A 37 3.23 15.29 -2.36
C HIS A 37 3.17 14.09 -1.41
N SER A 38 2.07 13.35 -1.46
CA SER A 38 1.85 12.15 -0.65
C SER A 38 0.98 11.14 -1.40
N ILE A 39 1.06 9.89 -0.96
CA ILE A 39 0.16 8.81 -1.36
C ILE A 39 -0.33 8.14 -0.08
N ASP A 40 -1.64 8.14 0.13
CA ASP A 40 -2.30 7.51 1.26
C ASP A 40 -2.92 6.19 0.84
N ILE A 41 -2.66 5.13 1.61
CA ILE A 41 -3.25 3.80 1.42
C ILE A 41 -4.08 3.47 2.66
N TRP A 42 -5.38 3.30 2.48
CA TRP A 42 -6.32 3.06 3.55
C TRP A 42 -6.66 1.58 3.60
N LEU A 43 -6.41 0.95 4.76
CA LEU A 43 -6.79 -0.43 5.00
C LEU A 43 -8.13 -0.47 5.74
N VAL A 44 -9.07 -1.27 5.24
CA VAL A 44 -10.37 -1.49 5.86
C VAL A 44 -10.43 -2.89 6.45
N ASP A 45 -10.92 -2.98 7.69
CA ASP A 45 -11.20 -4.26 8.34
C ASP A 45 -12.40 -4.90 7.64
N VAL A 46 -12.19 -6.07 7.04
CA VAL A 46 -13.20 -6.85 6.31
C VAL A 46 -13.49 -8.18 7.01
N THR A 47 -13.14 -8.29 8.29
CA THR A 47 -13.35 -9.48 9.10
C THR A 47 -14.84 -9.83 9.16
N THR A 48 -15.19 -11.05 8.77
CA THR A 48 -16.56 -11.56 8.89
C THR A 48 -16.83 -12.02 10.33
N ILE A 49 -18.11 -12.09 10.71
CA ILE A 49 -18.53 -12.40 12.09
C ILE A 49 -17.96 -13.75 12.59
N ASP A 50 -17.77 -14.71 11.69
CA ASP A 50 -17.27 -16.05 12.03
C ASP A 50 -15.74 -16.19 11.90
N ALA A 51 -15.03 -15.14 11.46
CA ALA A 51 -13.59 -15.20 11.26
C ALA A 51 -12.83 -15.11 12.59
N ARG A 52 -11.89 -16.06 12.79
CA ARG A 52 -11.00 -16.08 13.96
C ARG A 52 -9.85 -15.07 13.89
N GLU A 53 -9.48 -14.65 12.69
CA GLU A 53 -8.36 -13.74 12.45
C GLU A 53 -8.85 -12.49 11.72
N LYS A 54 -8.25 -11.34 12.06
CA LYS A 54 -8.58 -10.08 11.38
C LYS A 54 -8.12 -10.13 9.92
N GLN A 55 -8.99 -9.68 9.04
CA GLN A 55 -8.71 -9.54 7.62
C GLN A 55 -8.79 -8.07 7.24
N PHE A 56 -7.80 -7.61 6.46
CA PHE A 56 -7.75 -6.24 5.97
C PHE A 56 -7.71 -6.27 4.45
N ALA A 57 -8.49 -5.37 3.84
CA ALA A 57 -8.44 -5.10 2.41
C ALA A 57 -7.97 -3.66 2.17
N VAL A 58 -7.46 -3.38 0.98
CA VAL A 58 -7.23 -2.00 0.55
C VAL A 58 -8.58 -1.38 0.22
N GLY A 59 -8.98 -0.37 0.99
CA GLY A 59 -10.23 0.36 0.80
C GLY A 59 -10.08 1.49 -0.23
N GLU A 60 -9.08 2.36 -0.04
CA GLU A 60 -8.83 3.50 -0.92
C GLU A 60 -7.32 3.75 -1.07
N VAL A 61 -6.94 4.23 -2.26
CA VAL A 61 -5.60 4.76 -2.53
C VAL A 61 -5.76 6.16 -3.12
N ARG A 62 -5.16 7.16 -2.48
CA ARG A 62 -5.26 8.57 -2.89
C ARG A 62 -3.87 9.18 -3.05
N ALA A 63 -3.66 9.90 -4.16
CA ALA A 63 -2.47 10.71 -4.37
C ALA A 63 -2.84 12.19 -4.15
N ASP A 64 -2.09 12.89 -3.31
CA ASP A 64 -2.20 14.34 -3.16
C ASP A 64 -1.32 15.03 -4.21
N VAL A 65 -1.94 15.81 -5.09
CA VAL A 65 -1.27 16.49 -6.19
C VAL A 65 -1.49 17.99 -6.06
N PRO A 66 -0.43 18.82 -6.05
CA PRO A 66 -0.58 20.26 -6.12
C PRO A 66 -1.10 20.65 -7.50
N LEU A 67 -2.38 21.03 -7.59
CA LEU A 67 -3.01 21.59 -8.78
C LEU A 67 -3.09 23.11 -8.67
#